data_AF-A0A2G9QJT9-F1
#
_entry.id   AF-A0A2G9QJT9-F1
#
_cell.length_a   1.000
_cell.length_b   1.000
_cell.length_c   1.000
_cell.angle_alpha   90.00
_cell.angle_beta   90.00
_cell.angle_gamma   90.00
#
_symmetry.space_group_name_H-M   'P 1'
#
loop_
_entity.id
_entity.type
_entity.pdbx_description
1 polymer ?
#
loop_
_entity_poly.entity_id
_entity_poly.type
_entity_poly.pdbx_seq_one_letter_code
_entity_poly.pdbx_strand_id
1 'polypeptide(L)'
;MERKHQIGRKNGSWNCLLLLLILLIFTVVCINLVLYVYLEHAYVSTGFSHGDPNVCPQGYFKIGAMKNCSPWLTCEGLEKEVRKLKLVGEGAVKKVYLSEWKEMKVALSHLTVPSLQADFLHGLRMLKSLQSRHVVTLVGYCEDNKSILTEYHPLGSLKNLDATFNLPKYQYLNTWQNRLELAIDYVSIIGYLHSSPLGVLVMCDSNDLDKVLSQYLLTSDFRLVANDLDALPLVDREKGRLVKCGPREITGDFIAPEQLWPYGPDVEFNNDLMPPYDEKTDIWKIPAVTDYLLGHVEGSDIVRFHLFDIHTECKKENPAMRPSAQTILDTYRRVLALLLKELSNSKEML
;
A
#
# COMPACT_ATOMS: atom_id res chain seq x y z
N MET A 1 -90.63 -0.21 23.20
CA MET A 1 -89.41 0.62 23.39
C MET A 1 -88.68 0.01 24.57
N GLU A 2 -87.44 -0.46 24.52
CA GLU A 2 -86.26 -0.08 23.75
C GLU A 2 -85.42 -1.31 23.35
N ARG A 3 -84.63 -1.15 22.28
CA ARG A 3 -83.77 -2.17 21.66
C ARG A 3 -82.47 -2.34 22.46
N LYS A 4 -82.05 -3.58 22.73
CA LYS A 4 -80.64 -3.90 23.00
C LYS A 4 -79.98 -4.40 21.72
N HIS A 5 -78.96 -3.67 21.28
CA HIS A 5 -78.16 -3.93 20.09
C HIS A 5 -77.04 -4.92 20.46
N GLN A 6 -76.98 -6.09 19.83
CA GLN A 6 -75.82 -6.98 19.90
C GLN A 6 -74.76 -6.46 18.92
N ILE A 7 -73.62 -6.01 19.45
CA ILE A 7 -72.43 -5.66 18.68
C ILE A 7 -71.69 -6.95 18.35
N GLY A 8 -71.76 -7.36 17.08
CA GLY A 8 -70.92 -8.40 16.50
C GLY A 8 -69.46 -7.94 16.41
N ARG A 9 -68.58 -8.71 17.06
CA ARG A 9 -67.14 -8.51 17.17
C ARG A 9 -66.46 -8.79 15.80
N LYS A 10 -66.13 -7.75 15.03
CA LYS A 10 -65.31 -7.85 13.79
C LYS A 10 -63.82 -7.99 14.14
N ASN A 11 -63.37 -9.17 14.55
CA ASN A 11 -61.95 -9.48 14.84
C ASN A 11 -61.16 -10.01 13.63
N GLY A 12 -61.73 -10.08 12.42
CA GLY A 12 -61.07 -10.68 11.25
C GLY A 12 -60.31 -9.71 10.33
N SER A 13 -60.56 -8.40 10.40
CA SER A 13 -60.01 -7.44 9.43
C SER A 13 -58.60 -6.95 9.79
N TRP A 14 -58.33 -6.77 11.09
CA TRP A 14 -57.07 -6.19 11.57
C TRP A 14 -55.88 -7.14 11.41
N ASN A 15 -56.08 -8.46 11.60
CA ASN A 15 -55.02 -9.44 11.41
C ASN A 15 -54.62 -9.56 9.93
N CYS A 16 -55.56 -9.40 9.01
CA CYS A 16 -55.26 -9.43 7.57
C CYS A 16 -54.47 -8.18 7.14
N LEU A 17 -54.87 -7.00 7.63
CA LEU A 17 -54.14 -5.75 7.42
C LEU A 17 -52.73 -5.78 8.02
N LEU A 18 -52.57 -6.34 9.22
CA LEU A 18 -51.27 -6.49 9.87
C LEU A 18 -50.36 -7.46 9.12
N LEU A 19 -50.90 -8.59 8.65
CA LEU A 19 -50.15 -9.55 7.82
C LEU A 19 -49.71 -8.93 6.49
N LEU A 20 -50.58 -8.17 5.83
CA LEU A 20 -50.23 -7.45 4.60
C LEU A 20 -49.13 -6.41 4.84
N LEU A 21 -49.16 -5.71 5.97
CA LEU A 21 -48.17 -4.71 6.33
C LEU A 21 -46.80 -5.33 6.64
N ILE A 22 -46.78 -6.47 7.35
CA ILE A 22 -45.55 -7.25 7.61
C ILE A 22 -44.96 -7.77 6.30
N LEU A 23 -45.80 -8.28 5.40
CA LEU A 23 -45.36 -8.80 4.10
C LEU A 23 -44.75 -7.69 3.24
N LEU A 24 -45.33 -6.48 3.30
CA LEU A 24 -44.83 -5.30 2.58
C LEU A 24 -43.52 -4.76 3.17
N ILE A 25 -43.35 -4.80 4.49
CA ILE A 25 -42.07 -4.45 5.13
C ILE A 25 -41.00 -5.48 4.75
N PHE A 26 -41.33 -6.76 4.80
CA PHE A 26 -40.39 -7.84 4.45
C PHE A 26 -39.92 -7.73 2.99
N THR A 27 -40.82 -7.45 2.05
CA THR A 27 -40.44 -7.26 0.63
C THR A 27 -39.54 -6.05 0.45
N VAL A 28 -39.81 -4.92 1.12
CA VAL A 28 -38.93 -3.73 1.07
C VAL A 28 -37.55 -4.03 1.65
N VAL A 29 -37.47 -4.78 2.76
CA VAL A 29 -36.18 -5.20 3.34
C VAL A 29 -35.42 -6.11 2.37
N CYS A 30 -36.08 -7.10 1.77
CA CYS A 30 -35.46 -7.98 0.78
C CYS A 30 -34.97 -7.19 -0.45
N ILE A 31 -35.74 -6.24 -0.96
CA ILE A 31 -35.33 -5.39 -2.08
C ILE A 31 -34.13 -4.53 -1.68
N ASN A 32 -34.12 -3.93 -0.49
CA ASN A 32 -32.97 -3.17 -0.01
C ASN A 32 -31.73 -4.05 0.20
N LEU A 33 -31.91 -5.30 0.65
CA LEU A 33 -30.80 -6.25 0.85
C LEU A 33 -30.24 -6.74 -0.49
N VAL A 34 -31.10 -7.00 -1.48
CA VAL A 34 -30.70 -7.30 -2.86
C VAL A 34 -30.03 -6.09 -3.51
N LEU A 35 -30.57 -4.88 -3.32
CA LEU A 35 -29.93 -3.65 -3.77
C LEU A 35 -28.60 -3.42 -3.08
N TYR A 36 -28.48 -3.70 -1.78
CA TYR A 36 -27.23 -3.59 -1.04
C TYR A 36 -26.19 -4.59 -1.55
N VAL A 37 -26.57 -5.86 -1.74
CA VAL A 37 -25.69 -6.89 -2.33
C VAL A 37 -25.34 -6.54 -3.77
N TYR A 38 -26.28 -6.03 -4.56
CA TYR A 38 -26.03 -5.58 -5.93
C TYR A 38 -25.13 -4.34 -5.97
N LEU A 39 -25.31 -3.40 -5.04
CA LEU A 39 -24.46 -2.21 -4.91
C LEU A 39 -23.07 -2.58 -4.39
N GLU A 40 -22.93 -3.53 -3.47
CA GLU A 40 -21.65 -4.12 -3.05
C GLU A 40 -20.95 -4.80 -4.24
N HIS A 41 -21.67 -5.65 -4.98
CA HIS A 41 -21.11 -6.33 -6.15
C HIS A 41 -20.78 -5.35 -7.28
N ALA A 42 -21.60 -4.32 -7.46
CA ALA A 42 -21.34 -3.22 -8.38
C ALA A 42 -20.20 -2.34 -7.88
N TYR A 43 -20.02 -2.10 -6.57
CA TYR A 43 -18.92 -1.33 -6.00
C TYR A 43 -17.59 -2.08 -6.15
N VAL A 44 -17.59 -3.39 -5.92
CA VAL A 44 -16.46 -4.29 -6.22
C VAL A 44 -16.16 -4.30 -7.74
N SER A 45 -17.19 -4.22 -8.60
CA SER A 45 -17.01 -4.10 -10.05
C SER A 45 -16.66 -2.69 -10.53
N THR A 46 -17.00 -1.63 -9.80
CA THR A 46 -16.82 -0.21 -10.18
C THR A 46 -15.63 0.45 -9.49
N GLY A 47 -14.96 -0.25 -8.57
CA GLY A 47 -13.57 0.03 -8.16
C GLY A 47 -12.55 -0.13 -9.31
N PHE A 48 -12.95 -0.75 -10.42
CA PHE A 48 -12.28 -0.57 -11.70
C PHE A 48 -12.88 0.65 -12.40
N SER A 49 -12.28 1.82 -12.10
CA SER A 49 -12.39 2.98 -12.97
C SER A 49 -12.15 2.56 -14.43
N HIS A 50 -12.94 3.11 -15.35
CA HIS A 50 -12.75 3.05 -16.81
C HIS A 50 -11.30 2.70 -17.18
N GLY A 51 -11.10 1.48 -17.70
CA GLY A 51 -9.78 0.88 -17.85
C GLY A 51 -8.80 1.86 -18.49
N ASP A 52 -7.83 2.31 -17.69
CA ASP A 52 -6.67 3.01 -18.21
C ASP A 52 -6.05 2.09 -19.26
N PRO A 53 -5.97 2.50 -20.54
CA PRO A 53 -5.41 1.69 -21.62
C PRO A 53 -3.94 1.28 -21.37
N ASN A 54 -3.32 1.77 -20.29
CA ASN A 54 -1.99 1.37 -19.86
C ASN A 54 -1.93 0.24 -18.83
N VAL A 55 -3.05 -0.18 -18.23
CA VAL A 55 -3.06 -1.22 -17.19
C VAL A 55 -3.28 -2.60 -17.82
N CYS A 56 -2.37 -3.53 -17.55
CA CYS A 56 -2.48 -4.91 -18.03
C CYS A 56 -3.41 -5.75 -17.16
N PRO A 57 -4.10 -6.75 -17.75
CA PRO A 57 -4.87 -7.72 -16.98
C PRO A 57 -3.96 -8.56 -16.08
N GLN A 58 -4.53 -9.15 -15.04
CA GLN A 58 -3.81 -10.04 -14.12
C GLN A 58 -3.11 -11.17 -14.88
N GLY A 59 -1.82 -11.39 -14.57
CA GLY A 59 -1.00 -12.37 -15.28
C GLY A 59 -0.27 -11.83 -16.51
N TYR A 60 -0.43 -10.55 -16.83
CA TYR A 60 0.20 -9.87 -17.96
C TYR A 60 0.98 -8.64 -17.50
N PHE A 61 1.89 -8.18 -18.35
CA PHE A 61 2.73 -7.01 -18.09
C PHE A 61 2.97 -6.19 -19.37
N LYS A 62 3.34 -4.92 -19.19
CA LYS A 62 3.81 -4.01 -20.23
C LYS A 62 4.90 -3.13 -19.61
N ILE A 63 6.08 -3.12 -20.20
CA ILE A 63 7.24 -2.32 -19.75
C ILE A 63 7.85 -1.57 -20.92
N GLY A 64 8.57 -0.48 -20.62
CA GLY A 64 9.27 0.31 -21.64
C GLY A 64 8.35 0.75 -22.79
N ALA A 65 8.78 0.48 -24.04
CA ALA A 65 8.08 0.89 -25.26
C ALA A 65 7.08 -0.16 -25.79
N MET A 66 6.72 -1.17 -24.98
CA MET A 66 5.76 -2.20 -25.40
C MET A 66 4.38 -1.58 -25.72
N LYS A 67 3.82 -1.94 -26.88
CA LYS A 67 2.47 -1.50 -27.28
C LYS A 67 1.35 -2.33 -26.66
N ASN A 68 1.58 -3.64 -26.54
CA ASN A 68 0.61 -4.61 -26.05
C ASN A 68 1.13 -5.28 -24.78
N CYS A 69 0.21 -5.67 -23.91
CA CYS A 69 0.53 -6.51 -22.76
C CYS A 69 0.98 -7.91 -23.21
N SER A 70 1.99 -8.46 -22.53
CA SER A 70 2.47 -9.84 -22.73
C SER A 70 2.20 -10.66 -21.46
N PRO A 71 1.93 -11.96 -21.57
CA PRO A 71 1.78 -12.82 -20.38
C PRO A 71 3.11 -12.89 -19.63
N TRP A 72 3.05 -13.06 -18.31
CA TRP A 72 4.25 -13.27 -17.50
C TRP A 72 5.10 -14.43 -18.02
N LEU A 73 6.42 -14.22 -18.05
CA LEU A 73 7.35 -15.23 -18.51
C LEU A 73 7.39 -16.43 -17.54
N THR A 74 7.43 -17.62 -18.11
CA THR A 74 7.55 -18.90 -17.41
C THR A 74 9.01 -19.25 -17.11
N CYS A 75 9.26 -20.34 -16.38
CA CYS A 75 10.61 -20.87 -16.17
C CYS A 75 11.42 -21.01 -17.47
N GLU A 76 10.81 -21.58 -18.52
CA GLU A 76 11.46 -21.75 -19.82
C GLU A 76 11.81 -20.39 -20.47
N GLY A 77 10.90 -19.42 -20.40
CA GLY A 77 11.14 -18.07 -20.90
C GLY A 77 12.26 -17.36 -20.14
N LEU A 78 12.29 -17.49 -18.81
CA LEU A 78 13.37 -16.97 -17.98
C LEU A 78 14.72 -17.59 -18.33
N GLU A 79 14.77 -18.91 -18.56
CA GLU A 79 16.02 -19.62 -18.86
C GLU A 79 16.54 -19.32 -20.27
N LYS A 80 15.66 -19.26 -21.27
CA LYS A 80 16.05 -19.15 -22.68
C LYS A 80 16.18 -17.70 -23.17
N GLU A 81 15.40 -16.78 -22.61
CA GLU A 81 15.27 -15.41 -23.16
C GLU A 81 15.89 -14.33 -22.28
N VAL A 82 16.23 -14.61 -21.01
CA VAL A 82 16.77 -13.61 -20.08
C VAL A 82 18.28 -13.76 -19.94
N ARG A 83 19.01 -12.74 -20.37
CA ARG A 83 20.46 -12.67 -20.20
C ARG A 83 20.82 -11.91 -18.93
N LYS A 84 21.35 -12.62 -17.93
CA LYS A 84 21.91 -12.03 -16.71
C LYS A 84 23.13 -11.17 -17.04
N LEU A 85 23.19 -9.93 -16.54
CA LEU A 85 24.31 -9.02 -16.75
C LEU A 85 25.16 -8.86 -15.49
N LYS A 86 24.78 -7.97 -14.57
CA LYS A 86 25.58 -7.64 -13.38
C LYS A 86 24.74 -7.64 -12.11
N LEU A 87 25.37 -7.98 -10.98
CA LEU A 87 24.75 -7.80 -9.65
C LEU A 87 24.55 -6.31 -9.39
N VAL A 88 23.34 -5.93 -8.97
CA VAL A 88 22.97 -4.52 -8.65
C VAL A 88 22.42 -4.34 -7.26
N GLY A 89 22.04 -5.43 -6.58
CA GLY A 89 21.60 -5.40 -5.20
C GLY A 89 21.69 -6.77 -4.56
N GLU A 90 21.91 -6.80 -3.25
CA GLU A 90 21.90 -8.01 -2.45
C GLU A 90 21.28 -7.66 -1.09
N GLY A 91 20.27 -8.45 -0.71
CA GLY A 91 19.65 -8.42 0.60
C GLY A 91 19.64 -9.81 1.22
N ALA A 92 19.07 -9.92 2.42
CA ALA A 92 19.00 -11.20 3.13
C ALA A 92 18.33 -12.29 2.28
N VAL A 93 17.17 -11.97 1.67
CA VAL A 93 16.37 -12.95 0.92
C VAL A 93 16.77 -13.04 -0.56
N LYS A 94 17.18 -11.93 -1.18
CA LYS A 94 17.33 -11.83 -2.66
C LYS A 94 18.68 -11.27 -3.11
N LYS A 95 19.27 -11.89 -4.14
CA LYS A 95 20.32 -11.34 -4.99
C LYS A 95 19.71 -10.83 -6.29
N VAL A 96 19.88 -9.55 -6.58
CA VAL A 96 19.25 -8.86 -7.72
C VAL A 96 20.29 -8.56 -8.79
N TYR A 97 20.04 -9.05 -9.99
CA TYR A 97 20.90 -8.86 -11.15
C TYR A 97 20.19 -8.01 -12.19
N LEU A 98 20.82 -6.92 -12.62
CA LEU A 98 20.47 -6.29 -13.89
C LEU A 98 20.61 -7.34 -14.99
N SER A 99 19.57 -7.48 -15.78
CA SER A 99 19.45 -8.47 -16.84
C SER A 99 18.78 -7.83 -18.06
N GLU A 100 18.73 -8.57 -19.17
CA GLU A 100 18.16 -8.12 -20.42
C GLU A 100 17.21 -9.16 -20.99
N TRP A 101 16.03 -8.72 -21.40
CA TRP A 101 15.03 -9.53 -22.10
C TRP A 101 14.51 -8.73 -23.29
N LYS A 102 14.70 -9.25 -24.52
CA LYS A 102 14.31 -8.56 -25.78
C LYS A 102 14.71 -7.08 -25.81
N GLU A 103 15.99 -6.82 -25.54
CA GLU A 103 16.60 -5.47 -25.47
C GLU A 103 16.10 -4.57 -24.31
N MET A 104 15.08 -5.00 -23.56
CA MET A 104 14.61 -4.29 -22.37
C MET A 104 15.43 -4.66 -21.15
N LYS A 105 15.71 -3.67 -20.30
CA LYS A 105 16.36 -3.90 -19.01
C LYS A 105 15.34 -4.41 -18.00
N VAL A 106 15.71 -5.49 -17.33
CA VAL A 106 14.88 -6.19 -16.33
C VAL A 106 15.72 -6.54 -15.11
N ALA A 107 15.09 -6.69 -13.95
CA ALA A 107 15.73 -7.06 -12.71
C ALA A 107 15.42 -8.53 -12.39
N LEU A 108 16.46 -9.38 -12.40
CA LEU A 108 16.36 -10.80 -12.08
C LEU A 108 16.77 -11.01 -10.62
N SER A 109 15.81 -11.33 -9.77
CA SER A 109 16.01 -11.63 -8.36
C SER A 109 16.06 -13.13 -8.12
N HIS A 110 17.11 -13.60 -7.46
CA HIS A 110 17.27 -15.00 -7.04
C HIS A 110 17.26 -15.10 -5.51
N LEU A 111 16.71 -16.20 -5.00
CA LEU A 111 16.85 -16.55 -3.58
C LEU A 111 18.33 -16.63 -3.18
N THR A 112 18.71 -15.92 -2.11
CA THR A 112 20.08 -15.88 -1.61
C THR A 112 20.47 -17.17 -0.88
N VAL A 113 19.60 -17.65 0.02
CA VAL A 113 19.82 -18.86 0.82
C VAL A 113 18.55 -19.71 0.94
N PRO A 114 18.62 -21.06 0.88
CA PRO A 114 17.43 -21.92 0.94
C PRO A 114 16.56 -21.75 2.19
N SER A 115 17.15 -21.38 3.33
CA SER A 115 16.42 -21.18 4.59
C SER A 115 15.39 -20.04 4.55
N LEU A 116 15.55 -19.08 3.63
CA LEU A 116 14.64 -17.94 3.44
C LEU A 116 13.64 -18.17 2.28
N GLN A 117 13.49 -19.41 1.84
CA GLN A 117 12.56 -19.75 0.74
C GLN A 117 11.11 -19.36 1.07
N ALA A 118 10.69 -19.46 2.33
CA ALA A 118 9.34 -19.10 2.74
C ALA A 118 9.05 -17.61 2.52
N ASP A 119 9.97 -16.74 2.95
CA ASP A 119 9.90 -15.29 2.77
C ASP A 119 9.90 -14.92 1.28
N PHE A 120 10.78 -15.55 0.49
CA PHE A 120 10.85 -15.35 -0.96
C PHE A 120 9.55 -15.72 -1.68
N LEU A 121 8.96 -16.88 -1.35
CA LEU A 121 7.71 -17.33 -1.96
C LEU A 121 6.52 -16.49 -1.49
N HIS A 122 6.55 -16.00 -0.24
CA HIS A 122 5.56 -15.03 0.23
C HIS A 122 5.64 -13.74 -0.59
N GLY A 123 6.84 -13.16 -0.75
CA GLY A 123 7.07 -11.96 -1.55
C GLY A 123 6.63 -12.11 -3.01
N LEU A 124 6.91 -13.27 -3.63
CA LEU A 124 6.40 -13.58 -4.97
C LEU A 124 4.85 -13.62 -5.00
N ARG A 125 4.21 -14.23 -4.01
CA ARG A 125 2.75 -14.28 -3.93
C ARG A 125 2.17 -12.87 -3.77
N MET A 126 2.78 -12.03 -2.93
CA MET A 126 2.40 -10.62 -2.77
C MET A 126 2.57 -9.84 -4.07
N LEU A 127 3.73 -9.95 -4.72
CA LEU A 127 3.99 -9.35 -6.04
C LEU A 127 2.93 -9.71 -7.08
N LYS A 128 2.55 -11.00 -7.17
CA LYS A 128 1.50 -11.48 -8.07
C LYS A 128 0.15 -10.84 -7.76
N SER A 129 -0.25 -10.81 -6.50
CA SER A 129 -1.58 -10.35 -6.08
C SER A 129 -1.74 -8.83 -6.00
N LEU A 130 -0.64 -8.09 -5.85
CA LEU A 130 -0.63 -6.65 -5.59
C LEU A 130 -0.20 -5.81 -6.81
N GLN A 131 -0.16 -6.42 -8.01
CA GLN A 131 0.16 -5.68 -9.24
C GLN A 131 -0.78 -4.48 -9.41
N SER A 132 -0.17 -3.31 -9.45
CA SER A 132 -0.82 -2.01 -9.56
C SER A 132 0.24 -0.96 -9.85
N ARG A 133 -0.15 0.31 -10.03
CA ARG A 133 0.80 1.43 -10.11
C ARG A 133 1.67 1.63 -8.86
N HIS A 134 1.34 0.97 -7.75
CA HIS A 134 2.02 1.13 -6.45
C HIS A 134 3.11 0.08 -6.21
N VAL A 135 3.19 -0.95 -7.07
CA VAL A 135 4.11 -2.08 -6.93
C VAL A 135 4.90 -2.24 -8.21
N VAL A 136 6.19 -2.61 -8.11
CA VAL A 136 7.04 -2.86 -9.27
C VAL A 136 6.40 -3.88 -10.22
N THR A 137 6.48 -3.61 -11.53
CA THR A 137 5.89 -4.46 -12.57
C THR A 137 6.54 -5.84 -12.56
N LEU A 138 5.75 -6.88 -12.32
CA LEU A 138 6.18 -8.29 -12.45
C LEU A 138 6.21 -8.67 -13.93
N VAL A 139 7.35 -9.15 -14.40
CA VAL A 139 7.58 -9.56 -15.80
C VAL A 139 7.50 -11.07 -15.94
N GLY A 140 7.93 -11.81 -14.93
CA GLY A 140 7.90 -13.28 -14.94
C GLY A 140 8.46 -13.88 -13.67
N TYR A 141 8.36 -15.19 -13.53
CA TYR A 141 8.90 -15.90 -12.36
C TYR A 141 9.09 -17.39 -12.65
N CYS A 142 9.90 -18.02 -11.81
CA CYS A 142 10.07 -19.46 -11.77
C CYS A 142 10.21 -19.91 -10.31
N GLU A 143 9.20 -20.61 -9.80
CA GLU A 143 9.20 -21.10 -8.42
C GLU A 143 10.22 -22.22 -8.21
N ASP A 144 10.49 -23.05 -9.22
CA ASP A 144 11.48 -24.14 -9.13
C ASP A 144 12.90 -23.59 -9.03
N ASN A 145 13.23 -22.63 -9.89
CA ASN A 145 14.54 -21.95 -9.91
C ASN A 145 14.63 -20.76 -8.95
N LYS A 146 13.63 -20.56 -8.08
CA LYS A 146 13.54 -19.45 -7.11
C LYS A 146 13.96 -18.11 -7.72
N SER A 147 13.33 -17.77 -8.84
CA SER A 147 13.65 -16.61 -9.66
C SER A 147 12.43 -15.73 -9.87
N ILE A 148 12.59 -14.42 -9.70
CA ILE A 148 11.56 -13.41 -9.98
C ILE A 148 12.16 -12.41 -10.96
N LEU A 149 11.42 -12.07 -12.01
CA LEU A 149 11.81 -11.08 -12.99
C LEU A 149 10.86 -9.89 -12.92
N THR A 150 11.40 -8.69 -12.67
CA THR A 150 10.64 -7.45 -12.59
C THR A 150 11.19 -6.40 -13.57
N GLU A 151 10.44 -5.33 -13.78
CA GLU A 151 10.94 -4.14 -14.49
C GLU A 151 12.19 -3.57 -13.78
N TYR A 152 13.19 -3.19 -14.56
CA TYR A 152 14.38 -2.54 -14.01
C TYR A 152 14.20 -1.03 -13.95
N HIS A 153 14.32 -0.46 -12.75
CA HIS A 153 14.35 0.98 -12.54
C HIS A 153 15.79 1.48 -12.33
N PRO A 154 16.35 2.28 -13.26
CA PRO A 154 17.77 2.64 -13.24
C PRO A 154 18.18 3.61 -12.13
N LEU A 155 17.23 4.34 -11.54
CA LEU A 155 17.49 5.20 -10.38
C LEU A 155 17.58 4.37 -9.07
N GLY A 156 17.14 3.12 -9.12
CA GLY A 156 17.33 2.14 -8.06
C GLY A 156 16.53 2.44 -6.80
N SER A 157 17.09 2.06 -5.65
CA SER A 157 16.46 2.26 -4.34
C SER A 157 16.28 3.74 -4.01
N LEU A 158 15.18 4.04 -3.31
CA LEU A 158 14.90 5.37 -2.78
C LEU A 158 16.00 5.93 -1.87
N LYS A 159 16.86 5.07 -1.29
CA LYS A 159 18.09 5.49 -0.58
C LYS A 159 18.99 6.42 -1.39
N ASN A 160 18.93 6.32 -2.72
CA ASN A 160 19.77 7.08 -3.63
C ASN A 160 19.14 8.42 -4.04
N LEU A 161 18.07 8.88 -3.38
CA LEU A 161 17.31 10.05 -3.80
C LEU A 161 18.19 11.31 -3.92
N ASP A 162 18.94 11.65 -2.87
CA ASP A 162 19.78 12.86 -2.88
C ASP A 162 20.93 12.75 -3.88
N ALA A 163 21.55 11.57 -4.01
CA ALA A 163 22.54 11.32 -5.04
C ALA A 163 21.95 11.49 -6.45
N THR A 164 20.70 11.07 -6.65
CA THR A 164 19.97 11.24 -7.92
C THR A 164 19.71 12.70 -8.23
N PHE A 165 19.23 13.48 -7.26
CA PHE A 165 18.99 14.91 -7.44
C PHE A 165 20.27 15.74 -7.64
N ASN A 166 21.42 15.26 -7.16
CA ASN A 166 22.72 15.89 -7.40
C ASN A 166 23.25 15.65 -8.82
N LEU A 167 22.66 14.74 -9.61
CA LEU A 167 23.03 14.58 -11.02
C LEU A 167 22.52 15.77 -11.83
N PRO A 168 23.35 16.39 -12.70
CA PRO A 168 22.94 17.56 -13.50
C PRO A 168 21.67 17.34 -14.31
N LYS A 169 21.44 16.10 -14.77
CA LYS A 169 20.24 15.70 -15.51
C LYS A 169 18.96 15.85 -14.69
N TYR A 170 19.00 15.69 -13.37
CA TYR A 170 17.81 15.62 -12.52
C TYR A 170 17.69 16.78 -11.53
N GLN A 171 18.68 17.67 -11.49
CA GLN A 171 18.69 18.82 -10.59
C GLN A 171 17.44 19.72 -10.75
N TYR A 172 16.92 19.86 -11.97
CA TYR A 172 15.70 20.64 -12.22
C TYR A 172 14.43 20.04 -11.57
N LEU A 173 14.46 18.74 -11.23
CA LEU A 173 13.39 18.06 -10.52
C LEU A 173 13.53 18.18 -9.00
N ASN A 174 14.65 18.67 -8.48
CA ASN A 174 14.94 18.79 -7.05
C ASN A 174 14.21 19.99 -6.43
N THR A 175 12.88 19.97 -6.48
CA THR A 175 12.01 21.01 -5.94
C THR A 175 11.12 20.44 -4.85
N TRP A 176 10.64 21.30 -3.95
CA TRP A 176 9.73 20.86 -2.88
C TRP A 176 8.45 20.22 -3.44
N GLN A 177 7.97 20.66 -4.61
CA GLN A 177 6.77 20.12 -5.26
C GLN A 177 6.96 18.65 -5.62
N ASN A 178 8.04 18.33 -6.35
CA ASN A 178 8.33 16.96 -6.75
C ASN A 178 8.65 16.09 -5.54
N ARG A 179 9.34 16.64 -4.53
CA ARG A 179 9.61 15.93 -3.28
C ARG A 179 8.34 15.62 -2.47
N LEU A 180 7.38 16.55 -2.43
CA LEU A 180 6.07 16.31 -1.82
C LEU A 180 5.24 15.31 -2.64
N GLU A 181 5.34 15.31 -3.96
CA GLU A 181 4.75 14.28 -4.84
C GLU A 181 5.30 12.88 -4.54
N LEU A 182 6.62 12.74 -4.30
CA LEU A 182 7.20 11.47 -3.85
C LEU A 182 6.65 11.05 -2.48
N ALA A 183 6.44 11.99 -1.55
CA ALA A 183 5.82 11.69 -0.27
C ALA A 183 4.34 11.27 -0.43
N ILE A 184 3.61 11.88 -1.37
CA ILE A 184 2.26 11.48 -1.75
C ILE A 184 2.24 10.07 -2.33
N ASP A 185 3.22 9.70 -3.17
CA ASP A 185 3.36 8.32 -3.65
C ASP A 185 3.58 7.33 -2.52
N TYR A 186 4.51 7.63 -1.60
CA TYR A 186 4.79 6.79 -0.45
C TYR A 186 3.52 6.55 0.39
N VAL A 187 2.79 7.60 0.77
CA VAL A 187 1.54 7.45 1.53
C VAL A 187 0.46 6.75 0.70
N SER A 188 0.41 6.96 -0.61
CA SER A 188 -0.50 6.22 -1.50
C SER A 188 -0.21 4.72 -1.52
N ILE A 189 1.06 4.31 -1.51
CA ILE A 189 1.45 2.91 -1.42
C ILE A 189 1.03 2.32 -0.07
N ILE A 190 1.29 3.01 1.04
CA ILE A 190 0.85 2.58 2.37
C ILE A 190 -0.68 2.42 2.40
N GLY A 191 -1.42 3.40 1.88
CA GLY A 191 -2.88 3.32 1.77
C GLY A 191 -3.36 2.14 0.92
N TYR A 192 -2.66 1.84 -0.18
CA TYR A 192 -2.95 0.66 -1.01
C TYR A 192 -2.70 -0.65 -0.27
N LEU A 193 -1.62 -0.77 0.51
CA LEU A 193 -1.35 -1.95 1.34
C LEU A 193 -2.41 -2.13 2.43
N HIS A 194 -2.85 -1.04 3.06
CA HIS A 194 -3.88 -1.07 4.11
C HIS A 194 -5.28 -1.38 3.57
N SER A 195 -5.52 -1.19 2.28
CA SER A 195 -6.79 -1.46 1.59
C SER A 195 -6.65 -2.51 0.47
N SER A 196 -5.65 -3.37 0.57
CA SER A 196 -5.28 -4.29 -0.51
C SER A 196 -6.38 -5.32 -0.80
N PRO A 197 -6.41 -5.93 -1.99
CA PRO A 197 -7.36 -7.01 -2.31
C PRO A 197 -7.17 -8.27 -1.44
N LEU A 198 -6.06 -8.38 -0.72
CA LEU A 198 -5.78 -9.46 0.23
C LEU A 198 -6.20 -9.13 1.66
N GLY A 199 -6.69 -7.91 1.92
CA GLY A 199 -6.97 -7.35 3.23
C GLY A 199 -5.90 -6.36 3.70
N VAL A 200 -5.86 -6.06 4.99
CA VAL A 200 -4.97 -5.04 5.57
C VAL A 200 -3.56 -5.62 5.74
N LEU A 201 -2.61 -5.18 4.91
CA LEU A 201 -1.21 -5.62 4.96
C LEU A 201 -0.33 -4.58 5.65
N VAL A 202 0.64 -5.03 6.45
CA VAL A 202 1.57 -4.16 7.19
C VAL A 202 2.98 -4.27 6.61
N MET A 203 3.65 -3.13 6.38
CA MET A 203 5.00 -3.10 5.81
C MET A 203 6.06 -3.38 6.88
N CYS A 204 6.29 -4.65 7.22
CA CYS A 204 7.05 -5.00 8.43
C CYS A 204 8.57 -4.85 8.33
N ASP A 205 9.16 -4.92 7.14
CA ASP A 205 10.63 -4.82 6.98
C ASP A 205 11.09 -3.35 6.94
N SER A 206 10.82 -2.63 8.04
CA SER A 206 10.87 -1.16 8.11
C SER A 206 11.29 -0.63 9.49
N ASN A 207 12.31 -1.24 10.10
CA ASN A 207 12.72 -0.95 11.49
C ASN A 207 13.57 0.34 11.64
N ASP A 208 14.16 0.82 10.56
CA ASP A 208 14.90 2.08 10.50
C ASP A 208 14.67 2.76 9.15
N LEU A 209 15.06 4.03 9.04
CA LEU A 209 14.84 4.83 7.83
C LEU A 209 15.50 4.19 6.60
N ASP A 210 16.76 3.80 6.72
CA ASP A 210 17.53 3.18 5.62
C ASP A 210 16.86 1.91 5.13
N LYS A 211 16.33 1.12 6.06
CA LYS A 211 15.62 -0.12 5.77
C LYS A 211 14.32 0.17 5.04
N VAL A 212 13.48 1.12 5.51
CA VAL A 212 12.26 1.52 4.80
C VAL A 212 12.55 1.94 3.38
N LEU A 213 13.52 2.84 3.19
CA LEU A 213 13.90 3.38 1.87
C LEU A 213 14.42 2.28 0.92
N SER A 214 15.02 1.21 1.46
CA SER A 214 15.48 0.07 0.66
C SER A 214 14.35 -0.72 0.00
N GLN A 215 13.12 -0.63 0.52
CA GLN A 215 11.98 -1.42 0.08
C GLN A 215 11.29 -0.82 -1.17
N TYR A 216 11.61 0.43 -1.50
CA TYR A 216 11.00 1.19 -2.60
C TYR A 216 12.03 1.50 -3.69
N LEU A 217 11.55 1.55 -4.93
CA LEU A 217 12.32 1.96 -6.10
C LEU A 217 11.82 3.31 -6.61
N LEU A 218 12.76 4.12 -7.12
CA LEU A 218 12.46 5.35 -7.84
C LEU A 218 12.41 5.05 -9.35
N THR A 219 11.27 5.32 -9.98
CA THR A 219 11.08 5.11 -11.41
C THR A 219 11.73 6.22 -12.25
N SER A 220 11.95 5.99 -13.54
CA SER A 220 12.58 6.97 -14.43
C SER A 220 11.78 8.26 -14.61
N ASP A 221 10.46 8.22 -14.36
CA ASP A 221 9.52 9.33 -14.35
C ASP A 221 9.26 9.90 -12.95
N PHE A 222 10.12 9.59 -11.97
CA PHE A 222 10.10 10.13 -10.61
C PHE A 222 8.81 9.81 -9.84
N ARG A 223 8.37 8.55 -9.92
CA ARG A 223 7.35 7.97 -9.03
C ARG A 223 7.98 6.93 -8.11
N LEU A 224 7.31 6.63 -7.00
CA LEU A 224 7.71 5.53 -6.12
C LEU A 224 6.88 4.27 -6.39
N VAL A 225 7.54 3.12 -6.32
CA VAL A 225 6.89 1.80 -6.31
C VAL A 225 7.49 0.94 -5.20
N ALA A 226 6.66 0.13 -4.54
CA ALA A 226 7.14 -0.89 -3.61
C ALA A 226 7.72 -2.09 -4.38
N ASN A 227 8.82 -2.63 -3.87
CA ASN A 227 9.56 -3.72 -4.52
C ASN A 227 9.75 -4.92 -3.59
N ASP A 228 10.17 -4.67 -2.35
CA ASP A 228 10.48 -5.73 -1.40
C ASP A 228 9.25 -6.04 -0.53
N LEU A 229 8.51 -7.09 -0.90
CA LEU A 229 7.22 -7.45 -0.29
C LEU A 229 7.28 -8.76 0.51
N ASP A 230 8.48 -9.15 0.96
CA ASP A 230 8.71 -10.45 1.61
C ASP A 230 8.06 -10.53 3.00
N ALA A 231 7.86 -9.39 3.66
CA ALA A 231 7.28 -9.29 5.01
C ALA A 231 6.01 -8.43 5.03
N LEU A 232 4.92 -8.95 4.47
CA LEU A 232 3.58 -8.33 4.50
C LEU A 232 2.55 -9.20 5.24
N PRO A 233 2.61 -9.28 6.58
CA PRO A 233 1.61 -10.01 7.33
C PRO A 233 0.23 -9.33 7.23
N LEU A 234 -0.81 -10.16 7.28
CA LEU A 234 -2.21 -9.75 7.19
C LEU A 234 -2.79 -9.48 8.58
N VAL A 235 -3.35 -8.30 8.77
CA VAL A 235 -4.25 -7.98 9.89
C VAL A 235 -5.67 -8.38 9.49
N ASP A 236 -6.28 -9.26 10.28
CA ASP A 236 -7.67 -9.73 10.11
C ASP A 236 -8.44 -9.46 11.39
N ARG A 237 -9.08 -8.29 11.44
CA ARG A 237 -9.82 -7.81 12.62
C ARG A 237 -11.08 -8.65 12.87
N GLU A 238 -11.71 -9.20 11.83
CA GLU A 238 -12.90 -10.05 11.98
C GLU A 238 -12.59 -11.33 12.75
N LYS A 239 -11.40 -11.90 12.52
CA LYS A 239 -10.91 -13.09 13.25
C LYS A 239 -10.06 -12.73 14.46
N GLY A 240 -9.98 -11.45 14.85
CA GLY A 240 -9.14 -10.97 15.95
C GLY A 240 -7.65 -11.23 15.77
N ARG A 241 -7.18 -11.39 14.53
CA ARG A 241 -5.78 -11.67 14.20
C ARG A 241 -5.03 -10.37 13.91
N LEU A 242 -4.13 -10.04 14.81
CA LEU A 242 -3.15 -8.96 14.68
C LEU A 242 -1.79 -9.52 14.23
N VAL A 243 -0.78 -8.67 14.09
CA VAL A 243 0.53 -9.03 13.52
C VAL A 243 1.70 -8.73 14.46
N LYS A 244 2.85 -9.35 14.16
CA LYS A 244 4.17 -9.00 14.70
C LYS A 244 5.19 -9.00 13.57
N CYS A 245 6.05 -7.99 13.52
CA CYS A 245 7.09 -7.84 12.50
C CYS A 245 8.35 -8.64 12.84
N GLY A 246 8.23 -9.97 12.74
CA GLY A 246 9.32 -10.91 13.00
C GLY A 246 9.38 -11.42 14.45
N PRO A 247 10.24 -12.42 14.73
CA PRO A 247 10.28 -13.11 16.01
C PRO A 247 11.31 -12.53 17.00
N ARG A 248 12.06 -11.51 16.62
CA ARG A 248 13.13 -10.91 17.42
C ARG A 248 12.63 -9.61 18.06
N GLU A 249 13.20 -9.26 19.20
CA GLU A 249 12.98 -7.95 19.81
C GLU A 249 13.39 -6.85 18.83
N ILE A 250 12.58 -5.79 18.78
CA ILE A 250 12.84 -4.60 17.99
C ILE A 250 13.03 -3.45 18.96
N THR A 251 14.05 -2.62 18.73
CA THR A 251 14.45 -1.52 19.62
C THR A 251 14.65 -0.24 18.84
N GLY A 252 14.57 0.91 19.52
CA GLY A 252 14.86 2.24 18.97
C GLY A 252 13.60 3.07 18.71
N ASP A 253 13.80 4.34 18.37
CA ASP A 253 12.72 5.35 18.37
C ASP A 253 12.02 5.51 17.01
N PHE A 254 12.55 4.85 15.97
CA PHE A 254 11.97 4.90 14.62
C PHE A 254 10.69 4.05 14.53
N ILE A 255 10.65 2.92 15.22
CA ILE A 255 9.49 2.03 15.27
C ILE A 255 8.39 2.60 16.18
N ALA A 256 7.16 2.09 15.99
CA ALA A 256 6.05 2.53 16.82
C ALA A 256 6.19 2.00 18.26
N PRO A 257 5.74 2.73 19.29
CA PRO A 257 5.93 2.34 20.69
C PRO A 257 5.37 0.95 21.02
N GLU A 258 4.26 0.56 20.41
CA GLU A 258 3.64 -0.76 20.57
C GLU A 258 4.43 -1.92 19.94
N GLN A 259 5.48 -1.61 19.17
CA GLN A 259 6.43 -2.61 18.66
C GLN A 259 7.56 -2.92 19.65
N LEU A 260 7.73 -2.11 20.71
CA LEU A 260 8.74 -2.30 21.74
C LEU A 260 8.27 -3.31 22.79
N TRP A 261 9.22 -4.01 23.40
CA TRP A 261 8.95 -4.93 24.50
C TRP A 261 8.35 -4.19 25.71
N PRO A 262 7.10 -4.49 26.13
CA PRO A 262 6.39 -3.64 27.08
C PRO A 262 6.63 -4.00 28.56
N TYR A 263 7.36 -5.08 28.85
CA TYR A 263 7.48 -5.61 30.22
C TYR A 263 8.72 -5.10 30.99
N GLY A 264 9.47 -4.16 30.40
CA GLY A 264 10.64 -3.56 31.02
C GLY A 264 11.90 -4.43 30.96
N PRO A 265 13.04 -3.92 31.48
CA PRO A 265 14.35 -4.55 31.33
C PRO A 265 14.56 -5.78 32.22
N ASP A 266 13.75 -5.95 33.26
CA ASP A 266 13.87 -7.07 34.21
C ASP A 266 13.26 -8.38 33.68
N VAL A 267 12.52 -8.31 32.57
CA VAL A 267 11.90 -9.48 31.92
C VAL A 267 12.56 -9.68 30.57
N GLU A 268 13.26 -10.81 30.40
CA GLU A 268 13.85 -11.16 29.11
C GLU A 268 12.79 -11.25 28.00
N PHE A 269 13.15 -10.77 26.81
CA PHE A 269 12.25 -10.79 25.67
C PHE A 269 11.77 -12.22 25.36
N ASN A 270 10.46 -12.36 25.21
CA ASN A 270 9.83 -13.59 24.75
C ASN A 270 8.79 -13.24 23.67
N ASN A 271 9.01 -13.76 22.46
CA ASN A 271 8.12 -13.51 21.33
C ASN A 271 6.67 -13.96 21.60
N ASP A 272 6.45 -15.04 22.35
CA ASP A 272 5.10 -15.54 22.63
C ASP A 272 4.32 -14.62 23.58
N LEU A 273 5.04 -13.83 24.38
CA LEU A 273 4.47 -12.83 25.28
C LEU A 273 4.36 -11.45 24.63
N MET A 274 5.04 -11.20 23.50
CA MET A 274 4.96 -9.92 22.80
C MET A 274 3.54 -9.67 22.30
N PRO A 275 2.85 -8.61 22.76
CA PRO A 275 1.53 -8.27 22.27
C PRO A 275 1.57 -7.96 20.77
N PRO A 276 0.62 -8.47 19.98
CA PRO A 276 0.56 -8.15 18.57
C PRO A 276 -0.05 -6.74 18.35
N TYR A 277 0.25 -6.16 17.20
CA TYR A 277 -0.15 -4.82 16.78
C TYR A 277 -0.77 -4.83 15.37
N ASP A 278 -1.10 -3.66 14.83
CA ASP A 278 -1.82 -3.51 13.56
C ASP A 278 -1.11 -2.55 12.59
N GLU A 279 -1.78 -2.15 11.51
CA GLU A 279 -1.22 -1.32 10.44
C GLU A 279 -0.85 0.10 10.89
N LYS A 280 -1.24 0.51 12.10
CA LYS A 280 -0.89 1.82 12.66
C LYS A 280 0.60 1.96 12.94
N THR A 281 1.37 0.87 12.92
CA THR A 281 2.84 0.92 12.93
C THR A 281 3.41 1.57 11.68
N ASP A 282 2.76 1.41 10.52
CA ASP A 282 3.19 2.07 9.28
C ASP A 282 2.91 3.58 9.35
N ILE A 283 1.75 3.94 9.92
CA ILE A 283 1.34 5.34 10.11
C ILE A 283 2.34 6.11 10.96
N TRP A 284 2.84 5.50 12.03
CA TRP A 284 3.86 6.08 12.90
C TRP A 284 5.11 6.53 12.13
N LYS A 285 5.49 5.79 11.09
CA LYS A 285 6.74 5.99 10.34
C LYS A 285 6.61 7.03 9.23
N ILE A 286 5.39 7.39 8.82
CA ILE A 286 5.13 8.31 7.70
C ILE A 286 5.84 9.66 7.86
N PRO A 287 5.81 10.34 9.02
CA PRO A 287 6.49 11.64 9.17
C PRO A 287 8.00 11.57 8.89
N ALA A 288 8.68 10.53 9.38
CA ALA A 288 10.13 10.39 9.22
C ALA A 288 10.52 10.13 7.75
N VAL A 289 9.76 9.29 7.04
CA VAL A 289 9.98 9.07 5.60
C VAL A 289 9.66 10.33 4.80
N THR A 290 8.59 11.03 5.15
CA THR A 290 8.22 12.30 4.50
C THR A 290 9.30 13.35 4.69
N ASP A 291 9.87 13.47 5.89
CA ASP A 291 10.94 14.41 6.19
C ASP A 291 12.19 14.16 5.34
N TYR A 292 12.60 12.89 5.21
CA TYR A 292 13.66 12.48 4.30
C TYR A 292 13.38 12.88 2.85
N LEU A 293 12.16 12.60 2.36
CA LEU A 293 11.76 12.92 0.98
C LEU A 293 11.78 14.42 0.71
N LEU A 294 11.28 15.24 1.65
CA LEU A 294 11.26 16.70 1.55
C LEU A 294 12.66 17.31 1.58
N GLY A 295 13.61 16.70 2.29
CA GLY A 295 14.99 17.17 2.38
C GLY A 295 15.09 18.65 2.79
N HIS A 296 16.17 19.32 2.39
CA HIS A 296 16.44 20.71 2.74
C HIS A 296 16.57 21.59 1.48
N VAL A 297 15.51 21.65 0.69
CA VAL A 297 15.43 22.56 -0.47
C VAL A 297 14.54 23.75 -0.15
N GLU A 298 14.63 24.81 -0.97
CA GLU A 298 13.78 25.98 -0.84
C GLU A 298 12.29 25.57 -0.85
N GLY A 299 11.55 26.00 0.17
CA GLY A 299 10.13 25.67 0.36
C GLY A 299 9.86 24.42 1.23
N SER A 300 10.85 23.56 1.51
CA SER A 300 10.61 22.35 2.31
C SER A 300 10.11 22.66 3.73
N ASP A 301 10.61 23.71 4.37
CA ASP A 301 10.19 24.08 5.73
C ASP A 301 8.76 24.64 5.77
N ILE A 302 8.32 25.29 4.69
CA ILE A 302 6.92 25.71 4.53
C ILE A 302 6.03 24.49 4.43
N VAL A 303 6.42 23.48 3.63
CA VAL A 303 5.68 22.22 3.54
C VAL A 303 5.61 21.53 4.90
N ARG A 304 6.73 21.44 5.64
CA ARG A 304 6.77 20.86 6.99
C ARG A 304 5.81 21.57 7.93
N PHE A 305 5.76 22.90 7.89
CA PHE A 305 4.85 23.69 8.69
C PHE A 305 3.39 23.31 8.43
N HIS A 306 2.98 23.20 7.16
CA HIS A 306 1.62 22.79 6.81
C HIS A 306 1.29 21.31 7.13
N LEU A 307 2.30 20.46 7.25
CA LEU A 307 2.13 19.04 7.61
C LEU A 307 2.27 18.77 9.12
N PHE A 308 2.61 19.78 9.92
CA PHE A 308 2.91 19.62 11.35
C PHE A 308 1.79 18.93 12.14
N ASP A 309 0.54 19.38 11.97
CA ASP A 309 -0.59 18.82 12.72
C ASP A 309 -0.83 17.36 12.36
N ILE A 310 -0.86 17.03 11.06
CA ILE A 310 -1.10 15.65 10.62
C ILE A 310 0.06 14.72 11.01
N HIS A 311 1.30 15.21 11.02
CA HIS A 311 2.46 14.46 11.50
C HIS A 311 2.41 14.23 13.02
N THR A 312 1.93 15.21 13.78
CA THR A 312 1.68 15.08 15.23
C THR A 312 0.63 14.01 15.52
N GLU A 313 -0.44 13.94 14.72
CA GLU A 313 -1.45 12.89 14.85
C GLU A 313 -0.92 11.50 14.46
N CYS A 314 0.02 11.40 13.51
CA CYS A 314 0.71 10.14 13.22
C CYS A 314 1.57 9.64 14.39
N LYS A 315 2.03 10.54 15.26
CA LYS A 315 2.91 10.27 16.40
C LYS A 315 2.18 10.12 17.74
N LYS A 316 0.85 9.90 17.74
CA LYS A 316 0.14 9.55 18.98
C LYS A 316 0.60 8.19 19.50
N GLU A 317 0.91 8.13 20.80
CA GLU A 317 1.23 6.90 21.53
C GLU A 317 0.15 5.82 21.32
N ASN A 318 -1.12 6.16 21.57
CA ASN A 318 -2.24 5.26 21.32
C ASN A 318 -2.47 5.05 19.81
N PRO A 319 -2.25 3.83 19.26
CA PRO A 319 -2.38 3.57 17.83
C PRO A 319 -3.78 3.88 17.26
N ALA A 320 -4.82 3.69 18.07
CA ALA A 320 -6.21 3.94 17.67
C ALA A 320 -6.51 5.42 17.39
N MET A 321 -5.70 6.33 17.93
CA MET A 321 -5.83 7.78 17.72
C MET A 321 -5.10 8.25 16.45
N ARG A 322 -4.23 7.42 15.87
CA ARG A 322 -3.50 7.79 14.66
C ARG A 322 -4.45 7.79 13.45
N PRO A 323 -4.27 8.71 12.48
CA PRO A 323 -5.11 8.79 11.30
C PRO A 323 -5.01 7.54 10.41
N SER A 324 -5.92 7.41 9.45
CA SER A 324 -5.75 6.44 8.36
C SER A 324 -4.74 6.96 7.33
N ALA A 325 -4.11 6.06 6.56
CA ALA A 325 -3.27 6.46 5.43
C ALA A 325 -4.04 7.35 4.43
N GLN A 326 -5.33 7.09 4.22
CA GLN A 326 -6.20 7.90 3.35
C GLN A 326 -6.34 9.34 3.87
N THR A 327 -6.56 9.53 5.17
CA THR A 327 -6.65 10.86 5.79
C THR A 327 -5.36 11.66 5.60
N ILE A 328 -4.20 11.01 5.72
CA ILE A 328 -2.89 11.64 5.51
C ILE A 328 -2.73 12.01 4.04
N LEU A 329 -3.04 11.09 3.13
CA LEU A 329 -2.96 11.29 1.69
C LEU A 329 -3.80 12.48 1.23
N ASP A 330 -5.05 12.58 1.71
CA ASP A 330 -5.94 13.70 1.40
C ASP A 330 -5.37 15.02 1.92
N THR A 331 -4.73 14.99 3.10
CA THR A 331 -4.07 16.16 3.67
C THR A 331 -2.88 16.60 2.82
N TYR A 332 -2.02 15.68 2.39
CA TYR A 332 -0.85 16.00 1.56
C TYR A 332 -1.28 16.60 0.23
N ARG A 333 -2.30 16.03 -0.41
CA ARG A 333 -2.85 16.57 -1.67
C ARG A 333 -3.44 17.96 -1.51
N ARG A 334 -4.15 18.22 -0.41
CA ARG A 334 -4.66 19.58 -0.10
C ARG A 334 -3.52 20.58 0.10
N VAL A 335 -2.48 20.21 0.84
CA VAL A 335 -1.31 21.09 1.06
C VAL A 335 -0.58 21.38 -0.25
N LEU A 336 -0.36 20.36 -1.09
CA LEU A 336 0.23 20.56 -2.42
C LEU A 336 -0.60 21.54 -3.26
N ALA A 337 -1.92 21.31 -3.36
CA ALA A 337 -2.81 22.16 -4.14
C ALA A 337 -2.85 23.61 -3.62
N LEU A 338 -2.84 23.79 -2.29
CA LEU A 338 -2.82 25.09 -1.64
C LEU A 338 -1.54 25.87 -1.99
N LEU A 339 -0.38 25.25 -1.79
CA LEU A 339 0.92 25.91 -2.02
C LEU A 339 1.15 26.21 -3.51
N LEU A 340 0.70 25.33 -4.42
CA LEU A 340 0.76 25.59 -5.86
C LEU A 340 -0.09 26.81 -6.26
N LYS A 341 -1.27 26.97 -5.65
CA LYS A 341 -2.14 28.13 -5.91
C LYS A 341 -1.50 29.43 -5.43
N GLU A 342 -0.87 29.43 -4.25
CA GLU A 342 -0.18 30.60 -3.72
C GLU A 342 1.01 31.04 -4.59
N LEU A 343 1.76 30.07 -5.14
CA LEU A 343 2.82 30.32 -6.12
C LEU A 343 2.32 30.87 -7.46
N SER A 344 1.13 30.47 -7.90
CA SER A 344 0.52 31.04 -9.12
C SER A 344 0.13 32.49 -8.89
N ASN A 345 -0.54 32.78 -7.77
CA ASN A 345 -1.00 34.13 -7.44
C ASN A 345 0.16 35.11 -7.26
N SER A 346 1.28 34.68 -6.67
CA SER A 346 2.46 35.55 -6.50
C SER A 346 3.16 35.88 -7.82
N LYS A 347 3.09 34.98 -8.82
CA LYS A 347 3.60 35.23 -10.17
C LYS A 347 2.70 36.14 -11.00
N GLU A 348 1.40 36.20 -10.73
CA GLU A 348 0.46 37.12 -11.40
C GLU A 348 0.52 38.56 -10.86
N MET A 349 1.12 38.75 -9.68
CA MET A 349 1.28 40.06 -9.02
C MET A 349 2.62 40.76 -9.31
N LEU A 350 3.54 40.09 -10.02
CA LEU A 350 4.86 40.59 -10.45
C LEU A 350 4.85 40.80 -11.96
#